data_AF-A0A1Y4RFX6-F1
#
_entry.id   AF-A0A1Y4RFX6-F1
#
_cell.length_a   1.000
_cell.length_b   1.000
_cell.length_c   1.000
_cell.angle_alpha   90.00
_cell.angle_beta   90.00
_cell.angle_gamma   90.00
#
_symmetry.space_group_name_H-M   'P 1'
#
loop_
_entity.id
_entity.type
_entity.pdbx_description
1 polymer ?
#
loop_
_entity_poly.entity_id
_entity_poly.type
_entity_poly.pdbx_seq_one_letter_code
_entity_poly.pdbx_strand_id
1 'polypeptide(L)'
;MKLYELFEQYVQHCYELYQEKKWGKFALNIVFSLIGIVSTSILLSSVALYIYYNFERLTKIVGGFFLIVIMVAYMLPKKKTELPAITEDSPSYDPVFLNSTYNLLRNNMVSMCAETAETLGLRVPTTPSQIDSPVHFDIISGAAIFHFLCGKQDSASPIDTYKAIGILQNTLERRLNNNELMGISQTATFYNGMAYPAIMIDNVLDMGRYIQIDVAVTNDNYLRYRTNRLYNSMDAGHYTTPRDKNF
;
A
#
# COMPACT_ATOMS: atom_id res chain seq x y z
N MET A 1 41.05 2.40 19.91
CA MET A 1 42.52 2.58 20.03
C MET A 1 43.07 2.42 18.63
N LYS A 2 43.58 3.49 18.03
CA LYS A 2 43.92 3.47 16.60
C LYS A 2 45.28 2.79 16.42
N LEU A 3 45.40 1.92 15.42
CA LEU A 3 46.63 1.16 15.11
C LEU A 3 47.87 2.05 15.00
N TYR A 4 47.67 3.30 14.59
CA TYR A 4 48.68 4.34 14.51
C TYR A 4 49.24 4.78 15.87
N GLU A 5 48.41 4.91 16.90
CA GLU A 5 48.83 5.34 18.25
C GLU A 5 49.72 4.27 18.91
N LEU A 6 49.43 2.99 18.67
CA LEU A 6 50.25 1.87 19.13
C LEU A 6 51.61 1.82 18.42
N PHE A 7 51.64 2.18 17.12
CA PHE A 7 52.89 2.25 16.36
C PHE A 7 53.77 3.42 16.83
N GLU A 8 53.18 4.59 17.09
CA GLU A 8 53.91 5.74 17.64
C GLU A 8 54.53 5.43 19.00
N GLN A 9 53.78 4.79 19.90
CA GLN A 9 54.30 4.35 21.20
C GLN A 9 55.45 3.34 21.06
N TYR A 10 55.35 2.42 20.09
CA TYR A 10 56.40 1.45 19.81
C TYR A 10 57.68 2.08 19.26
N VAL A 11 57.55 3.05 18.35
CA VAL A 11 58.68 3.80 17.78
C VAL A 11 59.37 4.63 18.87
N GLN A 12 58.59 5.27 19.76
CA GLN A 12 59.12 6.05 20.87
C GLN A 12 59.88 5.17 21.87
N HIS A 13 59.36 3.98 22.19
CA HIS A 13 60.05 2.98 23.02
C HIS A 13 61.38 2.50 22.40
N CYS A 14 61.40 2.29 21.08
CA CYS A 14 62.63 1.93 20.36
C CYS A 14 63.66 3.08 20.38
N TYR A 15 63.20 4.33 20.26
CA TYR A 15 64.05 5.52 20.32
C TYR A 15 64.68 5.73 21.70
N GLU A 16 63.92 5.49 22.77
CA GLU A 16 64.42 5.54 24.16
C GLU A 16 65.49 4.47 24.41
N LEU A 17 65.28 3.23 23.96
CA LEU A 17 66.26 2.15 24.09
C LEU A 17 67.57 2.42 23.32
N TYR A 18 67.48 3.13 22.20
CA TYR A 18 68.63 3.59 21.41
C TYR A 18 69.41 4.69 22.15
N GLN A 19 68.71 5.70 22.70
CA GLN A 19 69.33 6.81 23.44
C GLN A 19 70.00 6.34 24.74
N GLU A 20 69.43 5.36 25.44
CA GLU A 20 70.01 4.75 26.65
C GLU A 20 71.20 3.81 26.36
N LYS A 21 71.65 3.68 25.10
CA LYS A 21 72.76 2.82 24.64
C LYS A 21 72.60 1.33 25.02
N LYS A 22 71.37 0.85 25.22
CA LYS A 22 71.07 -0.57 25.51
C LYS A 22 70.94 -1.38 24.22
N TRP A 23 72.01 -1.40 23.42
CA TRP A 23 72.06 -1.95 22.06
C TRP A 23 71.57 -3.40 21.93
N GLY A 24 71.85 -4.25 22.92
CA GLY A 24 71.40 -5.65 22.91
C GLY A 24 69.89 -5.82 23.01
N LYS A 25 69.22 -5.03 23.86
CA LYS A 25 67.75 -5.06 23.99
C LYS A 25 67.05 -4.45 22.78
N PHE A 26 67.64 -3.41 22.20
CA PHE A 26 67.16 -2.79 20.97
C PHE A 26 67.22 -3.76 19.78
N ALA A 27 68.38 -4.41 19.56
CA ALA A 27 68.52 -5.40 18.48
C ALA A 27 67.54 -6.56 18.62
N LEU A 28 67.33 -7.05 19.85
CA LEU A 28 66.39 -8.12 20.14
C LEU A 28 64.93 -7.73 19.83
N ASN A 29 64.49 -6.52 20.19
CA ASN A 29 63.14 -6.04 19.87
C ASN A 29 62.89 -5.90 18.35
N ILE A 30 63.91 -5.46 17.60
CA ILE A 30 63.82 -5.40 16.13
C ILE A 30 63.67 -6.82 15.55
N VAL A 31 64.46 -7.78 16.01
CA VAL A 31 64.39 -9.17 15.56
C VAL A 31 63.01 -9.78 15.86
N PHE A 32 62.49 -9.60 17.07
CA PHE A 32 61.14 -10.08 17.42
C PHE A 32 60.05 -9.43 16.58
N SER A 33 60.19 -8.14 16.26
CA SER A 33 59.23 -7.43 15.39
C SER A 33 59.25 -7.97 13.98
N LEU A 34 60.44 -8.23 13.43
CA LEU A 34 60.58 -8.83 12.10
C LEU A 34 59.96 -10.24 12.06
N ILE A 35 60.20 -11.06 13.09
CA ILE A 35 59.58 -12.39 13.21
C ILE A 35 58.05 -12.26 13.26
N GLY A 36 57.53 -11.30 14.03
CA GLY A 36 56.09 -11.03 14.12
C GLY A 36 55.48 -10.65 12.76
N ILE A 37 56.13 -9.76 12.01
CA ILE A 37 55.68 -9.35 10.67
C ILE A 37 55.70 -10.54 9.70
N VAL A 38 56.77 -11.33 9.69
CA VAL A 38 56.87 -12.50 8.80
C VAL A 38 55.81 -13.55 9.16
N SER A 39 55.63 -13.84 10.45
CA SER A 39 54.64 -14.82 10.92
C SER A 39 53.20 -14.41 10.59
N THR A 40 52.85 -13.14 10.84
CA THR A 40 51.53 -12.60 10.47
C THR A 40 51.30 -12.60 8.96
N SER A 41 52.33 -12.31 8.16
CA SER A 41 52.26 -12.34 6.70
C SER A 41 52.02 -13.77 6.17
N ILE A 42 52.68 -14.78 6.74
CA ILE A 42 52.47 -16.18 6.39
C ILE A 42 51.04 -16.62 6.75
N LEU A 43 50.55 -16.24 7.94
CA LEU A 43 49.17 -16.53 8.36
C LEU A 43 48.15 -15.91 7.41
N LEU A 44 48.28 -14.62 7.10
CA LEU A 44 47.38 -13.94 6.14
C LEU A 44 47.42 -14.58 4.76
N SER A 45 48.61 -14.94 4.28
CA SER A 45 48.78 -15.65 3.00
C SER A 45 48.10 -17.02 3.01
N SER A 46 48.22 -17.79 4.09
CA SER A 46 47.57 -19.09 4.22
C SER A 46 46.04 -18.98 4.21
N VAL A 47 45.47 -17.96 4.85
CA VAL A 47 44.02 -17.69 4.84
C VAL A 47 43.57 -17.29 3.44
N ALA A 48 44.32 -16.42 2.75
CA ALA A 48 44.02 -16.00 1.40
C ALA A 48 44.04 -17.18 0.41
N LEU A 49 45.05 -18.06 0.50
CA LEU A 49 45.13 -19.26 -0.31
C LEU A 49 43.99 -20.23 0.00
N TYR A 50 43.64 -20.40 1.27
CA TYR A 50 42.50 -21.24 1.66
C TYR A 50 41.19 -20.74 1.04
N ILE A 51 40.95 -19.42 1.05
CA ILE A 51 39.80 -18.79 0.39
C ILE A 51 39.85 -19.00 -1.12
N TYR A 52 41.01 -18.82 -1.75
CA TYR A 52 41.19 -19.01 -3.20
C TYR A 52 40.88 -20.45 -3.64
N TYR A 53 41.48 -21.45 -2.96
CA TYR A 53 41.27 -22.85 -3.29
C TYR A 53 39.85 -23.35 -3.00
N ASN A 54 39.17 -22.78 -2.00
CA ASN A 54 37.82 -23.18 -1.62
C ASN A 54 36.75 -22.18 -2.07
N PHE A 55 37.06 -21.28 -3.00
CA PHE A 55 36.19 -20.18 -3.39
C PHE A 55 34.83 -20.70 -3.85
N GLU A 56 34.81 -21.70 -4.73
CA GLU A 56 33.58 -22.30 -5.25
C GLU A 56 32.71 -22.91 -4.14
N ARG A 57 33.33 -23.59 -3.16
CA ARG A 57 32.63 -24.20 -2.02
C ARG A 57 32.07 -23.13 -1.09
N LEU A 58 32.83 -22.08 -0.82
CA LEU A 58 32.41 -20.94 0.00
C LEU A 58 31.25 -20.19 -0.66
N THR A 59 31.34 -19.90 -1.96
CA THR A 59 30.27 -19.23 -2.72
C THR A 59 28.99 -20.05 -2.72
N LYS A 60 29.07 -21.38 -2.86
CA LYS A 60 27.90 -22.28 -2.77
C LYS A 60 27.23 -22.24 -1.39
N ILE A 61 28.01 -22.25 -0.31
CA ILE A 61 27.49 -22.20 1.06
C ILE A 61 26.84 -20.85 1.35
N VAL A 62 27.51 -19.74 1.01
CA VAL A 62 26.99 -18.38 1.24
C VAL A 62 25.75 -18.12 0.38
N GLY A 63 25.78 -18.52 -0.90
CA GLY A 63 24.65 -18.39 -1.80
C GLY A 63 23.45 -19.23 -1.37
N GLY A 64 23.69 -20.48 -0.92
CA GLY A 64 22.64 -21.34 -0.37
C GLY A 64 22.00 -20.75 0.89
N PHE A 65 22.80 -20.19 1.79
CA PHE A 65 22.28 -19.49 2.96
C PHE A 65 21.40 -18.30 2.59
N PHE A 66 21.84 -17.48 1.62
CA PHE A 66 21.05 -16.34 1.14
C PHE A 66 19.71 -16.75 0.52
N LEU A 67 19.71 -17.82 -0.28
CA LEU A 67 18.47 -18.35 -0.87
C LEU A 67 17.49 -18.83 0.20
N ILE A 68 17.98 -19.49 1.25
CA ILE A 68 17.15 -19.92 2.39
C ILE A 68 16.56 -18.69 3.11
N VAL A 69 17.36 -17.65 3.36
CA VAL A 69 16.88 -16.41 3.99
C VAL A 69 15.79 -15.74 3.15
N ILE A 70 15.97 -15.64 1.84
CA ILE A 70 14.98 -15.07 0.92
C ILE A 70 13.70 -15.92 0.92
N MET A 71 13.83 -17.24 0.86
CA MET A 71 12.68 -18.15 0.87
C MET A 71 11.88 -18.01 2.17
N VAL A 72 12.55 -17.97 3.33
CA VAL A 72 11.89 -17.74 4.63
C VAL A 72 11.24 -16.36 4.67
N ALA A 73 11.89 -15.32 4.17
CA ALA A 73 11.32 -13.97 4.09
C ALA A 73 10.06 -13.90 3.22
N TYR A 74 10.00 -14.69 2.14
CA TYR A 74 8.82 -14.79 1.27
C TYR A 74 7.68 -15.63 1.87
N MET A 75 8.00 -16.61 2.72
CA MET A 75 7.00 -17.42 3.43
C MET A 75 6.45 -16.74 4.69
N LEU A 76 7.15 -15.73 5.22
CA LEU A 76 6.61 -14.89 6.28
C LEU A 76 5.42 -14.10 5.73
N PRO A 77 4.23 -14.19 6.36
CA PRO A 77 3.09 -13.42 5.92
C PRO A 77 3.46 -11.94 6.01
N LYS A 78 3.39 -11.23 4.88
CA LYS A 78 3.55 -9.76 4.86
C LYS A 78 2.61 -9.22 5.91
N LYS A 79 3.15 -8.65 6.99
CA LYS A 79 2.36 -8.04 8.04
C LYS A 79 1.49 -7.00 7.34
N LYS A 80 0.18 -7.26 7.23
CA LYS A 80 -0.77 -6.21 6.85
C LYS A 80 -0.50 -5.12 7.87
N THR A 81 -0.15 -3.93 7.39
CA THR A 81 -0.06 -2.75 8.25
C THR A 81 -1.42 -2.62 8.90
N GLU A 82 -1.53 -3.11 10.14
CA GLU A 82 -2.72 -2.91 10.94
C GLU A 82 -2.79 -1.43 11.22
N LEU A 83 -3.88 -0.84 10.72
CA LEU A 83 -4.19 0.56 10.92
C LEU A 83 -4.21 0.87 12.42
N PRO A 84 -3.85 2.10 12.84
CA PRO A 84 -4.29 2.58 14.14
C PRO A 84 -5.81 2.41 14.20
N ALA A 85 -6.28 1.64 15.18
CA ALA A 85 -7.70 1.48 15.44
C ALA A 85 -8.30 2.88 15.58
N ILE A 86 -9.24 3.20 14.69
CA ILE A 86 -10.06 4.40 14.84
C ILE A 86 -10.80 4.18 16.17
N THR A 87 -10.58 5.04 17.15
CA THR A 87 -11.49 5.14 18.30
C THR A 87 -12.86 5.49 17.75
N GLU A 88 -13.69 4.46 17.61
CA GLU A 88 -15.05 4.56 17.11
C GLU A 88 -15.94 5.22 18.15
N ASP A 89 -16.10 6.54 18.04
CA ASP A 89 -17.47 7.05 18.03
C ASP A 89 -18.00 6.79 16.60
N SER A 90 -18.23 5.52 16.26
CA SER A 90 -18.99 5.20 15.06
C SER A 90 -20.39 5.77 15.32
N PRO A 91 -20.90 6.68 14.47
CA PRO A 91 -22.25 7.16 14.64
C PRO A 91 -23.16 5.93 14.58
N SER A 92 -23.82 5.64 15.70
CA SER A 92 -24.83 4.59 15.77
C SER A 92 -26.00 5.05 14.89
N TYR A 93 -25.96 4.65 13.62
CA TYR A 93 -27.05 4.95 12.71
C TYR A 93 -28.30 4.20 13.16
N ASP A 94 -29.40 4.94 13.28
CA ASP A 94 -30.71 4.33 13.47
C ASP A 94 -31.09 3.54 12.19
N PRO A 95 -31.45 2.24 12.28
CA PRO A 95 -31.93 1.46 11.15
C PRO A 95 -33.10 2.12 10.41
N VAL A 96 -33.96 2.87 11.10
CA VAL A 96 -35.07 3.60 10.47
C VAL A 96 -34.53 4.70 9.55
N PHE A 97 -33.53 5.44 10.02
CA PHE A 97 -32.87 6.48 9.24
C PHE A 97 -32.19 5.91 8.00
N LEU A 98 -31.45 4.80 8.14
CA LEU A 98 -30.77 4.14 7.01
C LEU A 98 -31.76 3.65 5.96
N ASN A 99 -32.86 3.00 6.37
CA ASN A 99 -33.89 2.55 5.44
C ASN A 99 -34.60 3.73 4.75
N SER A 100 -34.88 4.82 5.47
CA SER A 100 -35.48 6.01 4.87
C SER A 100 -34.56 6.64 3.83
N THR A 101 -33.27 6.73 4.14
CA THR A 101 -32.22 7.23 3.24
C THR A 101 -32.08 6.33 2.02
N TYR A 102 -32.07 5.01 2.21
CA TYR A 102 -32.04 4.04 1.12
C TYR A 102 -33.21 4.23 0.16
N ASN A 103 -34.44 4.33 0.67
CA ASN A 103 -35.63 4.53 -0.16
C ASN A 103 -35.57 5.87 -0.93
N LEU A 104 -35.09 6.94 -0.29
CA LEU A 104 -34.89 8.24 -0.92
C LEU A 104 -33.88 8.17 -2.07
N LEU A 105 -32.72 7.58 -1.81
CA LEU A 105 -31.67 7.38 -2.81
C LEU A 105 -32.18 6.48 -3.94
N ARG A 106 -32.87 5.37 -3.64
CA ARG A 106 -33.42 4.43 -4.62
C ARG A 106 -34.31 5.14 -5.63
N ASN A 107 -35.24 5.97 -5.17
CA ASN A 107 -36.16 6.68 -6.06
C ASN A 107 -35.42 7.59 -7.05
N ASN A 108 -34.37 8.27 -6.57
CA ASN A 108 -33.52 9.11 -7.41
C ASN A 108 -32.65 8.26 -8.36
N MET A 109 -32.06 7.18 -7.85
CA MET A 109 -31.17 6.28 -8.60
C MET A 109 -31.88 5.58 -9.76
N VAL A 110 -33.18 5.24 -9.65
CA VAL A 110 -33.95 4.70 -10.80
C VAL A 110 -33.85 5.65 -12.00
N SER A 111 -34.15 6.92 -11.76
CA SER A 111 -34.17 7.92 -12.84
C SER A 111 -32.77 8.22 -13.40
N MET A 112 -31.74 8.13 -12.56
CA MET A 112 -30.35 8.29 -13.00
C MET A 112 -29.87 7.08 -13.81
N CYS A 113 -30.13 5.86 -13.32
CA CYS A 113 -29.80 4.64 -14.04
C CYS A 113 -30.51 4.59 -15.39
N ALA A 114 -31.78 5.00 -15.45
CA ALA A 114 -32.54 5.10 -16.70
C ALA A 114 -31.89 6.07 -17.70
N GLU A 115 -31.39 7.22 -17.24
CA GLU A 115 -30.70 8.20 -18.08
C GLU A 115 -29.37 7.65 -18.62
N THR A 116 -28.60 6.98 -17.77
CA THR A 116 -27.27 6.45 -18.14
C THR A 116 -27.32 5.07 -18.80
N ALA A 117 -28.51 4.47 -18.92
CA ALA A 117 -28.67 3.06 -19.29
C ALA A 117 -28.09 2.74 -20.67
N GLU A 118 -28.39 3.57 -21.67
CA GLU A 118 -27.89 3.37 -23.03
C GLU A 118 -26.36 3.46 -23.10
N THR A 119 -25.78 4.48 -22.46
CA THR A 119 -24.33 4.71 -22.43
C THR A 119 -23.56 3.60 -21.72
N LEU A 120 -24.16 3.00 -20.68
CA LEU A 120 -23.54 1.96 -19.85
C LEU A 120 -23.95 0.54 -20.26
N GLY A 121 -24.85 0.37 -21.24
CA GLY A 121 -25.37 -0.94 -21.63
C GLY A 121 -26.23 -1.61 -20.55
N LEU A 122 -26.96 -0.81 -19.77
CA LEU A 122 -27.85 -1.28 -18.70
C LEU A 122 -29.28 -1.44 -19.19
N ARG A 123 -30.02 -2.33 -18.53
CA ARG A 123 -31.46 -2.43 -18.68
C ARG A 123 -32.09 -1.24 -17.97
N VAL A 124 -32.86 -0.44 -18.72
CA VAL A 124 -33.59 0.73 -18.18
C VAL A 124 -34.52 0.28 -17.04
N PRO A 125 -34.28 0.73 -15.79
CA PRO A 125 -35.21 0.46 -14.70
C PRO A 125 -36.42 1.40 -14.80
N THR A 126 -37.61 0.84 -14.65
CA THR A 126 -38.89 1.58 -14.66
C THR A 126 -39.52 1.66 -13.28
N THR A 127 -39.06 0.86 -12.32
CA THR A 127 -39.59 0.82 -10.95
C THR A 127 -38.46 0.74 -9.93
N PRO A 128 -38.62 1.32 -8.73
CA PRO A 128 -37.61 1.25 -7.66
C PRO A 128 -37.20 -0.17 -7.27
N SER A 129 -38.13 -1.11 -7.29
CA SER A 129 -37.86 -2.52 -6.96
C SER A 129 -36.91 -3.22 -7.94
N GLN A 130 -36.72 -2.69 -9.16
CA GLN A 130 -35.82 -3.29 -10.15
C GLN A 130 -34.34 -2.99 -9.89
N ILE A 131 -34.04 -2.02 -9.01
CA ILE A 131 -32.68 -1.69 -8.62
C ILE A 131 -32.36 -2.04 -7.16
N ASP A 132 -33.27 -2.74 -6.50
CA ASP A 132 -33.14 -3.12 -5.10
C ASP A 132 -32.02 -4.16 -4.94
N SER A 133 -31.16 -3.94 -3.94
CA SER A 133 -30.11 -4.90 -3.58
C SER A 133 -30.60 -5.81 -2.45
N PRO A 134 -30.23 -7.10 -2.41
CA PRO A 134 -30.50 -7.97 -1.26
C PRO A 134 -29.94 -7.43 0.06
N VAL A 135 -28.82 -6.72 -0.01
CA VAL A 135 -28.22 -5.98 1.11
C VAL A 135 -28.29 -4.50 0.76
N HIS A 136 -29.12 -3.74 1.47
CA HIS A 136 -29.39 -2.33 1.14
C HIS A 136 -28.23 -1.40 1.48
N PHE A 137 -27.49 -1.69 2.55
CA PHE A 137 -26.37 -0.86 2.99
C PHE A 137 -25.40 -1.64 3.88
N ASP A 138 -24.16 -1.16 3.90
CA ASP A 138 -23.11 -1.56 4.84
C ASP A 138 -22.54 -0.33 5.54
N ILE A 139 -22.06 -0.50 6.79
CA ILE A 139 -21.36 0.55 7.54
C ILE A 139 -19.87 0.24 7.50
N ILE A 140 -19.09 1.06 6.80
CA ILE A 140 -17.63 0.90 6.67
C ILE A 140 -16.95 2.12 7.30
N SER A 141 -16.12 1.90 8.32
CA SER A 141 -15.40 2.98 9.03
C SER A 141 -16.31 4.11 9.53
N GLY A 142 -17.53 3.78 9.97
CA GLY A 142 -18.53 4.75 10.43
C GLY A 142 -19.28 5.52 9.32
N ALA A 143 -19.10 5.12 8.06
CA ALA A 143 -19.83 5.67 6.91
C ALA A 143 -20.83 4.65 6.36
N ALA A 144 -22.06 5.08 6.09
CA ALA A 144 -23.08 4.25 5.45
C ALA A 144 -22.89 4.28 3.92
N ILE A 145 -22.75 3.10 3.32
CA ILE A 145 -22.66 2.89 1.88
C ILE A 145 -23.89 2.09 1.47
N PHE A 146 -24.65 2.62 0.51
CA PHE A 146 -25.91 2.06 0.03
C PHE A 146 -25.70 1.35 -1.30
N HIS A 147 -26.30 0.17 -1.46
CA HIS A 147 -26.07 -0.68 -2.62
C HIS A 147 -27.30 -0.77 -3.52
N PHE A 148 -27.11 -0.57 -4.82
CA PHE A 148 -28.15 -0.70 -5.84
C PHE A 148 -27.70 -1.65 -6.93
N LEU A 149 -28.59 -2.54 -7.39
CA LEU A 149 -28.27 -3.53 -8.42
C LEU A 149 -28.98 -3.19 -9.73
N CYS A 150 -28.24 -2.81 -10.77
CA CYS A 150 -28.82 -2.56 -12.08
C CYS A 150 -28.55 -3.71 -13.04
N GLY A 151 -29.59 -4.21 -13.73
CA GLY A 151 -29.44 -5.28 -14.71
C GLY A 151 -28.70 -4.83 -15.95
N LYS A 152 -27.89 -5.70 -16.54
CA LYS A 152 -27.20 -5.45 -17.80
C LYS A 152 -28.08 -5.81 -18.99
N GLN A 153 -27.98 -5.05 -20.08
CA GLN A 153 -28.71 -5.35 -21.31
C GLN A 153 -28.15 -6.62 -21.97
N ASP A 154 -26.82 -6.72 -22.05
CA ASP A 154 -26.11 -7.95 -22.39
C ASP A 154 -25.38 -8.49 -21.15
N SER A 155 -25.80 -9.67 -20.69
CA SER A 155 -25.22 -10.32 -19.52
C SER A 155 -23.78 -10.83 -19.73
N ALA A 156 -23.34 -10.98 -20.99
CA ALA A 156 -22.01 -11.51 -21.31
C ALA A 156 -20.96 -10.40 -21.49
N SER A 157 -21.39 -9.17 -21.81
CA SER A 157 -20.48 -8.05 -22.07
C SER A 157 -19.94 -7.46 -20.76
N PRO A 158 -18.62 -7.41 -20.53
CA PRO A 158 -18.04 -6.78 -19.34
C PRO A 158 -18.26 -5.26 -19.38
N ILE A 159 -18.62 -4.68 -18.24
CA ILE A 159 -18.71 -3.22 -18.09
C ILE A 159 -17.40 -2.69 -17.52
N ASP A 160 -16.88 -1.64 -18.16
CA ASP A 160 -15.77 -0.85 -17.61
C ASP A 160 -16.27 -0.08 -16.38
N THR A 161 -15.93 -0.58 -15.19
CA THR A 161 -16.37 -0.03 -13.91
C THR A 161 -15.81 1.37 -13.65
N TYR A 162 -14.58 1.67 -14.08
CA TYR A 162 -14.00 3.02 -13.91
C TYR A 162 -14.74 4.04 -14.76
N LYS A 163 -15.04 3.69 -16.02
CA LYS A 163 -15.86 4.53 -16.89
C LYS A 163 -17.27 4.70 -16.34
N ALA A 164 -17.87 3.63 -15.80
CA ALA A 164 -19.18 3.67 -15.19
C ALA A 164 -19.24 4.61 -13.97
N ILE A 165 -18.23 4.55 -13.08
CA ILE A 165 -18.10 5.48 -11.95
C ILE A 165 -18.08 6.92 -12.45
N GLY A 166 -17.25 7.23 -13.46
CA GLY A 166 -17.14 8.59 -14.00
C GLY A 166 -18.47 9.10 -14.59
N ILE A 167 -19.16 8.28 -15.37
CA ILE A 167 -20.46 8.65 -15.96
C ILE A 167 -21.52 8.86 -14.87
N LEU A 168 -21.65 7.93 -13.93
CA LEU A 168 -22.64 8.02 -12.86
C LEU A 168 -22.36 9.20 -11.93
N GLN A 169 -21.10 9.43 -11.55
CA GLN A 169 -20.70 10.54 -10.71
C GLN A 169 -20.98 11.90 -11.38
N ASN A 170 -20.62 12.06 -12.66
CA ASN A 170 -20.88 13.30 -13.39
C ASN A 170 -22.39 13.59 -13.51
N THR A 171 -23.20 12.56 -13.79
CA THR A 171 -24.67 12.70 -13.83
C THR A 171 -25.21 13.06 -12.45
N LEU A 172 -24.74 12.40 -11.39
CA LEU A 172 -25.14 12.68 -10.01
C LEU A 172 -24.84 14.13 -9.62
N GLU A 173 -23.62 14.60 -9.87
CA GLU A 173 -23.20 15.97 -9.56
C GLU A 173 -24.01 17.00 -10.33
N ARG A 174 -24.23 16.78 -11.63
CA ARG A 174 -25.07 17.67 -12.44
C ARG A 174 -26.48 17.79 -11.84
N ARG A 175 -27.09 16.65 -11.49
CA ARG A 175 -28.44 16.63 -10.88
C ARG A 175 -28.48 17.25 -9.49
N LEU A 176 -27.46 17.01 -8.65
CA LEU A 176 -27.31 17.67 -7.35
C LEU A 176 -27.24 19.18 -7.52
N ASN A 177 -26.35 19.68 -8.38
CA ASN A 177 -26.15 21.11 -8.59
C ASN A 177 -27.38 21.82 -9.17
N ASN A 178 -28.18 21.11 -9.97
CA ASN A 178 -29.44 21.62 -10.52
C ASN A 178 -30.65 21.46 -9.59
N ASN A 179 -30.48 20.87 -8.39
CA ASN A 179 -31.56 20.51 -7.47
C ASN A 179 -32.63 19.60 -8.10
N GLU A 180 -32.21 18.68 -8.97
CA GLU A 180 -33.08 17.71 -9.65
C GLU A 180 -33.29 16.44 -8.81
N LEU A 181 -32.57 16.27 -7.70
CA LEU A 181 -32.73 15.14 -6.79
C LEU A 181 -33.83 15.43 -5.77
N MET A 182 -34.93 14.69 -5.89
CA MET A 182 -36.10 14.88 -5.03
C MET A 182 -35.75 14.53 -3.58
N GLY A 183 -36.07 15.44 -2.65
CA GLY A 183 -35.84 15.28 -1.21
C GLY A 183 -34.38 15.45 -0.77
N ILE A 184 -33.48 15.85 -1.67
CA ILE A 184 -32.08 16.15 -1.37
C ILE A 184 -31.82 17.60 -1.79
N SER A 185 -31.76 18.51 -0.82
CA SER A 185 -31.51 19.94 -1.06
C SER A 185 -30.05 20.35 -0.84
N GLN A 186 -29.27 19.52 -0.16
CA GLN A 186 -27.85 19.79 0.06
C GLN A 186 -27.06 19.30 -1.15
N THR A 187 -26.31 20.21 -1.78
CA THR A 187 -25.52 19.90 -2.98
C THR A 187 -24.08 19.52 -2.63
N ALA A 188 -23.54 20.07 -1.54
CA ALA A 188 -22.16 19.85 -1.12
C ALA A 188 -21.98 19.71 0.40
N THR A 189 -20.92 19.00 0.79
CA THR A 189 -20.38 18.88 2.15
C THR A 189 -18.96 19.43 2.16
N PHE A 190 -18.63 20.27 3.14
CA PHE A 190 -17.29 20.83 3.29
C PHE A 190 -16.43 19.97 4.21
N TYR A 191 -15.22 19.63 3.76
CA TYR A 191 -14.27 18.84 4.52
C TYR A 191 -12.85 19.30 4.21
N ASN A 192 -12.05 19.56 5.24
CA ASN A 192 -10.67 20.05 5.12
C ASN A 192 -10.51 21.25 4.17
N GLY A 193 -11.47 22.17 4.16
CA GLY A 193 -11.45 23.37 3.31
C GLY A 193 -11.80 23.14 1.83
N MET A 194 -12.18 21.92 1.44
CA MET A 194 -12.66 21.60 0.10
C MET A 194 -14.15 21.25 0.12
N ALA A 195 -14.87 21.63 -0.93
CA ALA A 195 -16.26 21.25 -1.15
C ALA A 195 -16.31 19.91 -1.90
N TYR A 196 -17.05 18.95 -1.35
CA TYR A 196 -17.34 17.67 -1.97
C TYR A 196 -18.84 17.57 -2.26
N PRO A 197 -19.28 16.84 -3.31
CA PRO A 197 -20.69 16.58 -3.53
C PRO A 197 -21.34 15.92 -2.31
N ALA A 198 -22.58 16.30 -1.96
CA ALA A 198 -23.27 15.76 -0.79
C ALA A 198 -23.56 14.26 -0.89
N ILE A 199 -23.58 13.72 -2.11
CA ILE A 199 -23.73 12.30 -2.41
C ILE A 199 -22.67 11.93 -3.45
N MET A 200 -22.02 10.79 -3.27
CA MET A 200 -20.99 10.32 -4.18
C MET A 200 -21.18 8.85 -4.52
N ILE A 201 -20.82 8.50 -5.75
CA ILE A 201 -20.61 7.12 -6.16
C ILE A 201 -19.31 6.65 -5.52
N ASP A 202 -19.41 5.70 -4.60
CA ASP A 202 -18.24 5.13 -3.93
C ASP A 202 -17.52 4.12 -4.83
N ASN A 203 -18.29 3.25 -5.48
CA ASN A 203 -17.76 2.19 -6.32
C ASN A 203 -18.82 1.65 -7.31
N VAL A 204 -18.35 0.97 -8.35
CA VAL A 204 -19.18 0.17 -9.26
C VAL A 204 -18.53 -1.18 -9.46
N LEU A 205 -19.29 -2.26 -9.30
CA LEU A 205 -18.82 -3.64 -9.46
C LEU A 205 -19.62 -4.35 -10.55
N ASP A 206 -18.95 -5.02 -11.48
CA ASP A 206 -19.61 -5.92 -12.44
C ASP A 206 -19.78 -7.31 -11.81
N MET A 207 -21.03 -7.73 -11.59
CA MET A 207 -21.40 -9.02 -11.01
C MET A 207 -21.90 -10.00 -12.09
N GLY A 208 -21.50 -9.80 -13.35
CA GLY A 208 -21.88 -10.64 -14.48
C GLY A 208 -23.19 -10.20 -15.11
N ARG A 209 -24.33 -10.57 -14.51
CA ARG A 209 -25.68 -10.19 -15.01
C ARG A 209 -26.15 -8.80 -14.57
N TYR A 210 -25.55 -8.30 -13.49
CA TYR A 210 -25.91 -7.02 -12.86
C TYR A 210 -24.63 -6.23 -12.62
N ILE A 211 -24.76 -4.92 -12.51
CA ILE A 211 -23.77 -4.09 -11.85
C ILE A 211 -24.29 -3.70 -10.48
N GLN A 212 -23.40 -3.67 -9.50
CA GLN A 212 -23.64 -3.05 -8.20
C GLN A 212 -23.12 -1.61 -8.26
N ILE A 213 -23.96 -0.67 -7.88
CA ILE A 213 -23.64 0.75 -7.76
C ILE A 213 -23.68 1.08 -6.27
N ASP A 214 -22.53 1.43 -5.73
CA ASP A 214 -22.36 1.78 -4.32
C ASP A 214 -22.40 3.31 -4.21
N VAL A 215 -23.30 3.81 -3.36
CA VAL A 215 -23.56 5.23 -3.19
C VAL A 215 -23.39 5.59 -1.72
N ALA A 216 -22.62 6.62 -1.43
CA ALA A 216 -22.39 7.12 -0.08
C ALA A 216 -22.97 8.53 0.09
N VAL A 217 -23.56 8.78 1.25
CA VAL A 217 -23.85 10.14 1.70
C VAL A 217 -22.58 10.72 2.28
N THR A 218 -22.17 11.88 1.77
CA THR A 218 -20.88 12.47 2.09
C THR A 218 -20.90 13.09 3.48
N ASN A 219 -20.16 12.47 4.39
CA ASN A 219 -19.86 12.98 5.73
C ASN A 219 -18.36 12.84 6.03
N ASP A 220 -17.92 13.37 7.16
CA ASP A 220 -16.50 13.35 7.56
C ASP A 220 -15.92 11.93 7.64
N ASN A 221 -16.72 10.97 8.12
CA ASN A 221 -16.31 9.57 8.20
C ASN A 221 -16.06 8.97 6.82
N TYR A 222 -16.99 9.21 5.88
CA TYR A 222 -16.89 8.74 4.50
C TYR A 222 -15.69 9.37 3.79
N LEU A 223 -15.51 10.68 3.90
CA LEU A 223 -14.40 11.38 3.24
C LEU A 223 -13.05 10.95 3.79
N ARG A 224 -12.94 10.72 5.10
CA ARG A 224 -11.75 10.13 5.71
C ARG A 224 -11.50 8.70 5.22
N TYR A 225 -12.54 7.86 5.20
CA TYR A 225 -12.46 6.49 4.67
C TYR A 225 -11.97 6.48 3.21
N ARG A 226 -12.60 7.28 2.34
CA ARG A 226 -12.26 7.38 0.92
C ARG A 226 -10.84 7.86 0.71
N THR A 227 -10.42 8.88 1.46
CA THR A 227 -9.05 9.42 1.40
C THR A 227 -8.02 8.35 1.77
N ASN A 228 -8.25 7.61 2.85
CA ASN A 228 -7.38 6.50 3.25
C ASN A 228 -7.34 5.38 2.20
N ARG A 229 -8.49 5.04 1.59
CA ARG A 229 -8.56 4.04 0.51
C ARG A 229 -7.73 4.47 -0.70
N LEU A 230 -7.80 5.75 -1.09
CA LEU A 230 -7.02 6.30 -2.19
C LEU A 230 -5.51 6.23 -1.90
N TYR A 231 -5.06 6.69 -0.72
CA TYR A 231 -3.65 6.58 -0.33
C TYR A 231 -3.15 5.12 -0.35
N ASN A 232 -3.92 4.20 0.21
CA ASN A 232 -3.56 2.77 0.21
C ASN A 232 -3.49 2.19 -1.21
N SER A 233 -4.36 2.62 -2.12
CA SER A 233 -4.33 2.17 -3.52
C SER A 233 -3.09 2.69 -4.27
N MET A 234 -2.61 3.89 -3.93
CA MET A 234 -1.38 4.45 -4.48
C MET A 234 -0.15 3.70 -3.95
N ASP A 235 -0.11 3.41 -2.65
CA ASP A 235 1.00 2.67 -2.03
C ASP A 235 1.09 1.22 -2.53
N ALA A 236 -0.06 0.59 -2.81
CA ALA A 236 -0.11 -0.76 -3.39
C ALA A 236 0.41 -0.81 -4.85
N GLY A 237 0.36 0.32 -5.58
CA GLY A 237 0.85 0.45 -6.95
C GLY A 237 2.37 0.34 -7.09
N HIS A 238 3.14 0.48 -6.01
CA HIS A 238 4.60 0.38 -6.04
C HIS A 238 5.16 -1.06 -6.07
N TYR A 239 4.30 -2.09 -6.13
CA TYR A 239 4.71 -3.50 -6.22
C TYR A 239 4.38 -4.20 -7.54
N THR A 240 3.84 -3.51 -8.54
CA THR A 240 3.68 -4.11 -9.88
C THR A 240 4.99 -3.99 -10.65
N THR A 241 5.79 -5.05 -10.66
CA THR A 241 6.86 -5.27 -11.64
C THR A 241 6.36 -4.91 -13.04
N PRO A 242 7.04 -4.01 -13.79
CA PRO A 242 6.71 -3.80 -15.20
C PRO A 242 6.89 -5.13 -15.92
N ARG A 243 5.78 -5.69 -16.37
CA ARG A 243 5.79 -6.92 -17.16
C ARG A 243 6.08 -6.49 -18.59
N ASP A 244 7.35 -6.51 -18.95
CA ASP A 244 7.80 -6.31 -20.31
C ASP A 244 7.24 -7.44 -21.18
N LYS A 245 6.07 -7.19 -21.76
CA LYS A 245 5.55 -7.98 -22.87
C LYS A 245 5.92 -7.18 -24.10
N ASN A 246 7.02 -7.57 -24.76
CA ASN A 246 7.22 -7.65 -26.21
C ASN A 246 8.71 -7.68 -26.52
N PHE A 247 9.26 -8.89 -26.74
CA PHE A 247 10.23 -9.21 -27.79
C PHE A 247 10.05 -10.67 -28.19
#